data_AF-A0A934UMF6-F1
#
_entry.id   AF-A0A934UMF6-F1
#
_cell.length_a   1.000
_cell.length_b   1.000
_cell.length_c   1.000
_cell.angle_alpha   90.00
_cell.angle_beta   90.00
_cell.angle_gamma   90.00
#
_symmetry.space_group_name_H-M   'P 1'
#
loop_
_entity.id
_entity.type
_entity.pdbx_description
1 polymer ?
#
loop_
_entity_poly.entity_id
_entity_poly.type
_entity_poly.pdbx_seq_one_letter_code
_entity_poly.pdbx_strand_id
1 'polypeptide(L)' 'MSIIYFLIGSSVLLALVFLGAFFWAQRTGQNDDLYTPSMRILLEDEQPEEKKSDRNQI' A
#
# COMPACT_ATOMS: atom_id res chain seq x y z
N MET A 1 0.76 39.47 -20.31
CA MET A 1 1.83 38.54 -20.79
C MET A 1 2.73 38.01 -19.68
N SER A 2 2.92 38.73 -18.56
CA SER A 2 3.71 38.22 -17.42
C SER A 2 3.07 37.01 -16.69
N ILE A 3 1.73 36.99 -16.56
CA ILE A 3 0.99 35.94 -15.84
C ILE A 3 1.20 34.54 -16.43
N ILE A 4 1.50 34.44 -17.73
CA ILE A 4 1.71 33.16 -18.42
C ILE A 4 2.96 32.46 -17.88
N TYR A 5 4.04 33.21 -17.63
CA TYR A 5 5.26 32.65 -17.06
C TYR A 5 5.04 32.13 -15.63
N PHE A 6 4.22 32.83 -14.84
CA PHE A 6 3.81 32.36 -13.51
C PHE A 6 2.99 31.07 -13.59
N LEU A 7 2.02 31.00 -14.51
CA LEU A 7 1.18 29.82 -14.73
C LEU A 7 2.01 28.60 -15.16
N ILE A 8 2.99 28.79 -16.05
CA ILE A 8 3.90 27.72 -16.49
C ILE A 8 4.73 27.22 -15.31
N GLY A 9 5.30 28.12 -14.49
CA GLY A 9 6.03 27.72 -13.29
C GLY A 9 5.16 26.95 -12.30
N SER A 10 3.95 27.44 -12.05
CA SER A 10 3.00 26.80 -11.14
C SER A 10 2.54 25.42 -11.62
N SER A 11 2.35 25.22 -12.93
CA SER A 11 1.92 23.92 -13.47
C SER A 11 3.02 22.88 -13.41
N VAL A 12 4.26 23.27 -13.71
CA VAL A 12 5.45 22.40 -13.57
C VAL A 12 5.64 22.02 -12.10
N LEU A 13 5.50 22.96 -11.17
CA LEU A 13 5.61 22.68 -9.74
C LEU A 13 4.54 21.68 -9.27
N LEU A 14 3.28 21.87 -9.69
CA LEU A 14 2.20 20.91 -9.43
C LEU A 14 2.52 19.52 -9.99
N ALA A 15 3.01 19.45 -11.23
CA ALA A 15 3.39 18.17 -11.85
C ALA A 15 4.50 17.46 -11.07
N LEU A 16 5.52 18.19 -10.61
CA LEU A 16 6.59 17.63 -9.78
C LEU A 16 6.09 17.15 -8.42
N VAL A 17 5.16 17.86 -7.78
CA VAL A 17 4.53 17.43 -6.53
C VAL A 17 3.77 16.12 -6.73
N PHE A 18 2.94 16.02 -7.76
CA PHE A 18 2.22 14.79 -8.09
C PHE A 18 3.17 13.63 -8.41
N LEU A 19 4.24 13.89 -9.16
CA LEU A 19 5.24 12.89 -9.49
C LEU A 19 5.99 12.41 -8.24
N GLY A 20 6.36 13.31 -7.33
CA GLY A 20 6.99 12.97 -6.06
C GLY A 20 6.07 12.14 -5.16
N ALA A 21 4.81 12.54 -5.05
CA ALA A 21 3.78 11.79 -4.32
C ALA A 21 3.57 10.39 -4.93
N PHE A 22 3.58 10.27 -6.26
CA PHE A 22 3.48 8.99 -6.95
C PHE A 22 4.62 8.05 -6.58
N PHE A 23 5.88 8.51 -6.65
CA PHE A 23 7.02 7.68 -6.25
C PHE A 23 7.01 7.35 -4.76
N TRP A 24 6.54 8.25 -3.90
CA TRP A 24 6.37 7.95 -2.47
C TRP A 24 5.33 6.85 -2.24
N ALA A 25 4.17 6.94 -2.89
CA ALA A 25 3.12 5.92 -2.80
C ALA A 25 3.61 4.55 -3.30
N GLN A 26 4.35 4.51 -4.41
CA GLN A 26 4.95 3.28 -4.94
C GLN A 26 5.96 2.66 -3.97
N ARG A 27 6.76 3.47 -3.28
CA ARG A 27 7.73 2.97 -2.26
C ARG A 27 7.07 2.55 -0.95
N THR A 28 5.90 3.08 -0.63
CA THR A 28 5.21 2.81 0.64
C THR A 28 4.46 1.47 0.62
N GLY A 29 4.56 0.70 -0.47
CA GLY A 29 3.93 -0.62 -0.53
C GLY A 29 2.40 -0.58 -0.42
N GLN A 30 1.76 0.58 -0.70
CA GLN A 30 0.31 0.69 -0.66
C GLN A 30 -0.37 -0.21 -1.71
N ASN A 31 0.39 -0.65 -2.71
CA ASN A 31 -0.01 -1.63 -3.70
C ASN A 31 0.29 -3.08 -3.29
N ASP A 32 0.78 -3.35 -2.09
CA ASP A 32 1.09 -4.72 -1.65
C ASP A 32 -0.15 -5.42 -1.06
N ASP A 33 -1.16 -4.64 -0.64
CA ASP A 33 -2.42 -5.14 -0.10
C ASP A 33 -3.44 -5.44 -1.23
N LEU A 34 -3.07 -6.37 -2.12
CA LEU A 34 -3.97 -6.89 -3.17
C LEU A 34 -4.97 -7.92 -2.62
N TYR A 35 -4.74 -8.41 -1.40
CA TYR A 35 -5.57 -9.43 -0.75
C TYR A 35 -6.39 -8.80 0.37
N THR A 36 -7.63 -8.44 0.01
CA THR A 36 -8.58 -7.82 0.95
C THR A 36 -8.68 -8.62 2.25
N PRO A 37 -8.62 -7.97 3.43
CA PRO A 37 -8.69 -8.64 4.73
C PRO A 37 -9.91 -9.56 4.88
N SER A 38 -11.01 -9.28 4.18
CA SER A 38 -12.21 -10.11 4.15
C SER A 38 -11.99 -11.51 3.57
N MET A 39 -11.12 -11.66 2.56
CA MET A 39 -10.80 -12.97 1.98
C MET A 39 -9.86 -13.77 2.86
N ARG A 40 -8.97 -13.09 3.59
CA ARG A 40 -8.09 -13.72 4.56
C ARG A 40 -8.90 -14.41 5.66
N ILE A 41 -9.87 -13.72 6.25
CA ILE A 41 -10.71 -14.26 7.32
C ILE A 41 -11.57 -15.43 6.84
N LEU A 42 -12.17 -15.35 5.64
CA LEU A 42 -12.99 -16.45 5.09
C LEU A 42 -12.20 -17.71 4.73
N LEU A 43 -10.92 -17.60 4.35
CA LEU A 43 -10.08 -18.72 3.92
C LEU A 43 -9.24 -19.30 5.07
N GLU A 44 -8.94 -18.51 6.10
CA GLU A 44 -8.21 -18.95 7.30
C GLU A 44 -9.11 -19.70 8.30
N ASP A 45 -10.43 -19.46 8.29
CA ASP A 45 -11.41 -20.20 9.12
C ASP A 45 -11.50 -21.71 8.77
N GLU A 46 -10.88 -22.16 7.67
CA GLU A 46 -10.91 -23.56 7.20
C GLU A 46 -9.58 -24.31 7.36
N GLN A 47 -8.53 -23.67 7.90
CA GLN A 47 -7.32 -24.40 8.32
C GLN A 47 -7.58 -25.05 9.69
N PRO A 48 -7.61 -26.40 9.80
CA PRO A 48 -7.65 -27.03 11.11
C PRO A 48 -6.33 -26.70 11.80
N GLU A 49 -6.41 -26.02 12.94
CA GLU A 49 -5.33 -25.94 13.94
C GLU A 49 -4.60 -27.29 13.99
N GLU A 50 -3.43 -27.37 13.34
CA GLU A 50 -2.59 -28.54 13.45
C GLU A 50 -2.25 -28.67 14.93
N LYS A 51 -2.88 -29.68 15.55
CA LYS A 51 -2.58 -30.19 16.87
C LYS A 51 -1.09 -30.03 17.17
N LYS A 52 -0.73 -29.02 17.96
CA LYS A 52 0.41 -29.13 18.87
C LYS A 52 0.04 -30.15 19.94
N SER A 53 0.16 -31.42 19.55
CA SER A 53 0.43 -32.53 20.45
C SER A 53 1.81 -32.28 21.05
N ASP A 54 1.91 -31.37 22.00
CA ASP A 54 3.08 -31.29 22.87
C ASP A 54 2.94 -32.38 23.94
N ARG A 55 3.34 -33.58 23.49
CA ARG A 55 3.62 -34.75 24.31
C ARG A 55 4.99 -34.50 24.95
N ASN A 56 5.03 -34.57 26.28
CA ASN A 56 6.19 -34.43 27.18
C ASN A 56 6.45 -33.02 27.73
N GLN A 57 5.78 -32.70 28.84
CA GLN A 57 6.51 -32.22 30.00
C GLN A 57 6.16 -33.11 31.20
N ILE A 58 7.24 -33.61 31.81
CA ILE A 58 7.34 -34.57 32.92
C ILE A 58 6.83 -33.93 34.21
#